data_AF-A0A931RRF3-F1
#
_entry.id   AF-A0A931RRF3-F1
#
_cell.length_a   1.000
_cell.length_b   1.000
_cell.length_c   1.000
_cell.angle_alpha   90.00
_cell.angle_beta   90.00
_cell.angle_gamma   90.00
#
_symmetry.space_group_name_H-M   'P 1'
#
loop_
_entity.id
_entity.type
_entity.pdbx_description
1 polymer ?
#
loop_
_entity_poly.entity_id
_entity_poly.type
_entity_poly.pdbx_seq_one_letter_code
_entity_poly.pdbx_strand_id
1 'polypeptide(L)'
;MINRRTIIVGIVIIGAFAVIVFGRSLFKNDFPLPYSGETKKETITVDNGNQTFTTKEIMITDGTKHSVPLDSILGGGPPKDGIPSIDRPKFIPISEASKQLSDTEPGLALEIGNVNRFYPFQILVWHEIVNDTIGGKRVLVTYCPLCLSGIVFNPVVAGEQVEFGTSGKLWNSNLVMYDRKTDSLWSQILGEAIVGKMTGTRLEVLPSDQIRFGDWRKLHPNGEVLSRDTGATRFYGQDPYGDYYTTSGTFFPVDKKDSRLSEKEFILGIVVNGKAKAYWPPAIKKAGRVEDIFQGKTIVAQYEKDIDAVRLFEKKSDGELLRINPAFWFSWAATHPNTELLK
;
A
#
# COMPACT_ATOMS: atom_id res chain seq x y z
N MET A 1 -44.73 19.46 -39.43
CA MET A 1 -43.37 19.05 -39.84
C MET A 1 -42.38 19.91 -39.08
N ILE A 2 -41.31 19.30 -38.57
CA ILE A 2 -40.19 19.89 -37.80
C ILE A 2 -40.42 20.04 -36.28
N ASN A 3 -39.92 18.99 -35.63
CA ASN A 3 -39.70 18.75 -34.23
C ASN A 3 -38.43 19.52 -33.78
N ARG A 4 -38.50 20.33 -32.71
CA ARG A 4 -37.30 20.82 -32.00
C ARG A 4 -37.46 20.54 -30.52
N ARG A 5 -36.92 19.38 -30.12
CA ARG A 5 -36.58 19.04 -28.75
C ARG A 5 -35.54 20.03 -28.24
N THR A 6 -35.92 20.86 -27.29
CA THR A 6 -35.00 21.53 -26.38
C THR A 6 -34.45 20.45 -25.44
N ILE A 7 -33.28 19.91 -25.76
CA ILE A 7 -32.51 19.07 -24.83
C ILE A 7 -31.76 20.05 -23.93
N ILE A 8 -32.25 20.22 -22.71
CA ILE A 8 -31.48 20.79 -21.61
C ILE A 8 -30.39 19.76 -21.31
N VAL A 9 -29.15 20.03 -21.75
CA VAL A 9 -27.97 19.30 -21.30
C VAL A 9 -27.71 19.75 -19.87
N GLY A 10 -28.33 19.05 -18.92
CA GLY A 10 -27.95 19.11 -17.52
C GLY A 10 -26.57 18.49 -17.37
N ILE A 11 -25.56 19.33 -17.25
CA ILE A 11 -24.21 18.95 -16.82
C ILE A 11 -24.35 18.44 -15.38
N VAL A 12 -24.31 17.12 -15.21
CA VAL A 12 -24.18 16.48 -13.90
C VAL A 12 -22.69 16.46 -13.56
N ILE A 13 -22.23 17.54 -12.91
CA ILE A 13 -20.96 17.53 -12.16
C ILE A 13 -21.24 16.72 -10.89
N ILE A 14 -20.98 15.42 -10.93
CA ILE A 14 -20.76 14.66 -9.70
C ILE A 14 -19.26 14.70 -9.45
N GLY A 15 -18.85 15.60 -8.57
CA GLY A 15 -17.58 15.46 -7.88
C GLY A 15 -17.58 14.10 -7.18
N ALA A 16 -16.50 13.34 -7.34
CA ALA A 16 -16.35 11.96 -6.86
C ALA A 16 -16.49 11.77 -5.33
N PHE A 17 -16.83 12.82 -4.58
CA PHE A 17 -17.02 12.82 -3.13
C PHE A 17 -18.45 13.14 -2.67
N ALA A 18 -19.40 13.41 -3.57
CA ALA A 18 -20.74 13.86 -3.19
C ALA A 18 -21.80 12.74 -2.98
N VAL A 19 -21.38 11.49 -2.74
CA VAL A 19 -22.31 10.39 -2.34
C VAL A 19 -21.89 9.82 -0.98
N ILE A 20 -21.58 10.71 -0.03
CA ILE A 20 -21.43 10.34 1.37
C ILE A 20 -22.62 10.95 2.12
N VAL A 21 -23.30 10.09 2.90
CA VAL A 21 -24.49 10.35 3.71
C VAL A 21 -25.82 10.31 2.94
N PHE A 22 -26.26 9.13 2.48
CA PHE A 22 -27.60 8.56 2.74
C PHE A 22 -27.73 7.22 2.00
N GLY A 23 -27.71 6.11 2.74
CA GLY A 23 -28.00 4.78 2.18
C GLY A 23 -27.07 3.68 2.69
N ARG A 24 -27.27 3.23 3.94
CA ARG A 24 -26.66 2.00 4.48
C ARG A 24 -27.10 0.70 3.73
N SER A 25 -27.83 0.79 2.62
CA SER A 25 -28.67 -0.33 2.12
C SER A 25 -28.65 -0.60 0.60
N LEU A 26 -27.75 0.01 -0.19
CA LEU A 26 -27.73 -0.23 -1.66
C LEU A 26 -26.48 -0.95 -2.18
N PHE A 27 -25.50 -1.25 -1.33
CA PHE A 27 -24.31 -1.97 -1.73
C PHE A 27 -24.32 -3.37 -1.15
N LYS A 28 -24.06 -4.37 -2.00
CA LYS A 28 -23.87 -5.76 -1.60
C LYS A 28 -22.69 -5.82 -0.61
N ASN A 29 -22.90 -6.38 0.57
CA ASN A 29 -21.81 -6.59 1.53
C ASN A 29 -21.02 -7.82 1.08
N ASP A 30 -20.11 -7.65 0.11
CA ASP A 30 -19.35 -8.76 -0.50
C ASP A 30 -18.34 -9.42 0.47
N PHE A 31 -18.18 -8.86 1.67
CA PHE A 31 -17.36 -9.42 2.75
C PHE A 31 -18.08 -9.21 4.09
N PRO A 32 -19.12 -10.00 4.40
CA PRO A 32 -19.83 -9.90 5.67
C PRO A 32 -18.92 -10.36 6.80
N LEU A 33 -18.78 -9.53 7.83
CA LEU A 33 -17.99 -9.85 9.02
C LEU A 33 -18.94 -10.21 10.18
N PRO A 34 -18.70 -11.32 10.90
CA PRO A 34 -19.54 -11.70 12.04
C PRO A 34 -19.22 -10.84 13.27
N TYR A 35 -20.14 -9.95 13.66
CA TYR A 35 -19.91 -8.99 14.76
C TYR A 35 -20.43 -9.48 16.13
N SER A 36 -21.20 -10.57 16.19
CA SER A 36 -21.96 -10.96 17.40
C SER A 36 -21.72 -12.41 17.87
N GLY A 37 -20.82 -13.14 17.22
CA GLY A 37 -20.50 -14.53 17.57
C GLY A 37 -19.58 -14.66 18.79
N GLU A 38 -19.55 -15.84 19.40
CA GLU A 38 -18.54 -16.17 20.41
C GLU A 38 -17.15 -16.21 19.76
N THR A 39 -16.21 -15.42 20.30
CA THR A 39 -14.84 -15.37 19.81
C THR A 39 -13.94 -16.33 20.61
N LYS A 40 -13.32 -17.27 19.92
CA LYS A 40 -12.31 -18.18 20.48
C LYS A 40 -10.91 -17.79 20.00
N LYS A 41 -9.89 -18.14 20.78
CA LYS A 41 -8.48 -17.93 20.43
C LYS A 41 -7.85 -19.24 19.99
N GLU A 42 -7.05 -19.21 18.94
CA GLU A 42 -6.30 -20.35 18.41
C GLU A 42 -4.86 -19.92 18.10
N THR A 43 -3.89 -20.78 18.43
CA THR A 43 -2.50 -20.56 18.01
C THR A 43 -2.27 -21.27 16.69
N ILE A 44 -1.92 -20.51 15.65
CA ILE A 44 -1.56 -21.03 14.34
C ILE A 44 -0.05 -20.96 14.12
N THR A 45 0.46 -21.86 13.30
CA THR A 45 1.81 -21.74 12.74
C THR A 45 1.71 -20.98 11.43
N VAL A 46 2.49 -19.92 11.29
CA VAL A 46 2.52 -19.03 10.12
C VAL A 46 3.90 -19.00 9.51
N ASP A 47 3.94 -19.14 8.19
CA ASP A 47 5.12 -18.96 7.37
C ASP A 47 5.38 -17.45 7.17
N ASN A 48 6.59 -17.00 7.47
CA ASN A 48 7.03 -15.63 7.28
C ASN A 48 7.56 -15.35 5.86
N GLY A 49 7.21 -16.15 4.86
CA GLY A 49 7.59 -15.94 3.46
C GLY A 49 9.01 -16.40 3.10
N ASN A 50 9.77 -16.90 4.09
CA ASN A 50 11.13 -17.45 3.93
C ASN A 50 11.28 -18.82 4.61
N GLN A 51 10.23 -19.64 4.64
CA GLN A 51 10.19 -20.94 5.34
C GLN A 51 10.52 -20.84 6.85
N THR A 52 10.41 -19.64 7.41
CA THR A 52 10.61 -19.40 8.83
C THR A 52 9.26 -19.39 9.50
N PHE A 53 8.98 -20.41 10.30
CA PHE A 53 7.70 -20.57 10.96
C PHE A 53 7.69 -19.86 12.31
N THR A 54 6.62 -19.11 12.56
CA THR A 54 6.34 -18.54 13.89
C THR A 54 4.94 -18.93 14.33
N THR A 55 4.73 -19.01 15.64
CA THR A 55 3.39 -19.20 16.19
C THR A 55 2.73 -17.85 16.44
N LYS A 56 1.46 -17.70 16.03
CA LYS A 56 0.66 -16.50 16.26
C LYS A 56 -0.71 -16.88 16.81
N GLU A 57 -1.17 -16.16 17.82
CA GLU A 57 -2.57 -16.25 18.27
C GLU A 57 -3.47 -15.49 17.30
N ILE A 58 -4.54 -16.15 16.84
CA ILE A 58 -5.62 -15.58 16.05
C ILE A 58 -6.95 -15.81 16.77
N MET A 59 -7.98 -15.12 16.32
CA MET A 59 -9.35 -15.22 16.79
C MET A 59 -10.23 -15.94 15.77
N ILE A 60 -11.28 -16.60 16.26
CA ILE A 60 -12.31 -17.25 15.44
C ILE A 60 -13.68 -16.82 15.97
N THR A 61 -14.46 -16.14 15.13
CA THR A 61 -15.84 -15.74 15.41
C THR A 61 -16.74 -16.32 14.32
N ASP A 62 -17.73 -17.13 14.70
CA ASP A 62 -18.64 -17.82 13.78
C ASP A 62 -17.92 -18.55 12.61
N GLY A 63 -16.80 -19.20 12.93
CA GLY A 63 -15.97 -19.93 11.96
C GLY A 63 -15.08 -19.05 11.08
N THR A 64 -15.17 -17.73 11.19
CA THR A 64 -14.30 -16.78 10.49
C THR A 64 -13.03 -16.56 11.29
N LYS A 65 -11.87 -16.92 10.73
CA LYS A 65 -10.55 -16.61 11.30
C LYS A 65 -10.24 -15.13 11.12
N HIS A 66 -9.66 -14.47 12.13
CA HIS A 66 -9.19 -13.10 12.05
C HIS A 66 -8.07 -12.80 13.07
N SER A 67 -7.17 -11.88 12.74
CA SER A 67 -6.05 -11.47 13.61
C SER A 67 -6.21 -10.06 14.18
N VAL A 68 -7.29 -9.35 13.80
CA VAL A 68 -7.67 -8.01 14.27
C VAL A 68 -9.16 -7.99 14.65
N PRO A 69 -9.62 -7.08 15.53
CA PRO A 69 -11.04 -6.95 15.85
C PRO A 69 -11.88 -6.67 14.60
N LEU A 70 -12.95 -7.44 14.36
CA LEU A 70 -13.74 -7.34 13.12
C LEU A 70 -14.48 -5.99 12.99
N ASP A 71 -14.86 -5.40 14.12
CA ASP A 71 -15.48 -4.08 14.24
C ASP A 71 -14.53 -2.91 13.94
N SER A 72 -13.21 -3.14 14.02
CA SER A 72 -12.19 -2.17 13.60
C SER A 72 -12.01 -2.09 12.08
N ILE A 73 -12.61 -3.01 11.31
CA ILE A 73 -12.56 -3.00 9.84
C ILE A 73 -13.78 -2.25 9.30
N LEU A 74 -13.52 -1.09 8.68
CA LEU A 74 -14.54 -0.15 8.24
C LEU A 74 -14.71 -0.18 6.72
N GLY A 75 -15.90 0.19 6.23
CA GLY A 75 -16.11 0.45 4.81
C GLY A 75 -15.58 1.82 4.42
N GLY A 76 -14.77 1.89 3.36
CA GLY A 76 -14.23 3.13 2.80
C GLY A 76 -15.20 3.89 1.89
N GLY A 77 -16.37 3.30 1.58
CA GLY A 77 -17.38 3.86 0.68
C GLY A 77 -17.55 3.05 -0.61
N PRO A 78 -16.48 2.81 -1.39
CA PRO A 78 -16.54 1.92 -2.55
C PRO A 78 -16.90 0.47 -2.16
N PRO A 79 -17.65 -0.26 -3.00
CA PRO A 79 -17.85 -1.71 -2.84
C PRO A 79 -16.58 -2.49 -3.22
N LYS A 80 -16.62 -3.83 -3.11
CA LYS A 80 -15.60 -4.73 -3.67
C LYS A 80 -15.35 -4.36 -5.14
N ASP A 81 -14.08 -4.18 -5.50
CA ASP A 81 -13.62 -3.75 -6.82
C ASP A 81 -14.21 -2.41 -7.32
N GLY A 82 -14.81 -1.61 -6.43
CA GLY A 82 -15.30 -0.26 -6.76
C GLY A 82 -14.17 0.72 -7.13
N ILE A 83 -12.95 0.43 -6.66
CA ILE A 83 -11.70 0.99 -7.14
C ILE A 83 -11.04 -0.11 -7.99
N PRO A 84 -11.15 -0.07 -9.32
CA PRO A 84 -10.72 -1.19 -10.15
C PRO A 84 -9.20 -1.33 -10.10
N SER A 85 -8.72 -2.53 -9.78
CA SER A 85 -7.30 -2.89 -9.90
C SER A 85 -6.86 -2.89 -11.38
N ILE A 86 -5.56 -2.73 -11.61
CA ILE A 86 -4.97 -2.89 -12.95
C ILE A 86 -4.37 -4.29 -13.06
N ASP A 87 -5.06 -5.18 -13.78
CA ASP A 87 -4.67 -6.60 -13.88
C ASP A 87 -3.84 -6.93 -15.13
N ARG A 88 -3.80 -6.00 -16.09
CA ARG A 88 -3.04 -6.12 -17.35
C ARG A 88 -2.34 -4.81 -17.62
N PRO A 89 -1.37 -4.41 -16.78
CA PRO A 89 -0.70 -3.13 -16.92
C PRO A 89 0.02 -3.05 -18.26
N LYS A 90 -0.05 -1.87 -18.88
CA LYS A 90 0.70 -1.53 -20.08
C LYS A 90 1.74 -0.49 -19.70
N PHE A 91 2.91 -0.58 -20.32
CA PHE A 91 4.01 0.32 -20.06
C PHE A 91 4.41 1.07 -21.32
N ILE A 92 4.84 2.32 -21.14
CA ILE A 92 5.29 3.23 -22.19
C ILE A 92 6.72 3.69 -21.88
N PRO A 93 7.52 4.04 -22.90
CA PRO A 93 8.86 4.58 -22.69
C PRO A 93 8.83 5.95 -22.02
N ILE A 94 9.92 6.30 -21.33
CA ILE A 94 10.09 7.60 -20.66
C ILE A 94 9.82 8.80 -21.57
N SER A 95 10.19 8.72 -22.85
CA SER A 95 9.99 9.78 -23.84
C SER A 95 8.51 10.10 -24.09
N GLU A 96 7.64 9.08 -24.01
CA GLU A 96 6.20 9.27 -24.11
C GLU A 96 5.61 9.71 -22.78
N ALA A 97 6.02 9.08 -21.68
CA ALA A 97 5.54 9.38 -20.34
C ALA A 97 5.84 10.84 -19.92
N SER A 98 6.99 11.37 -20.34
CA SER A 98 7.42 12.77 -20.08
C SER A 98 6.50 13.82 -20.73
N LYS A 99 5.58 13.43 -21.63
CA LYS A 99 4.55 14.34 -22.18
C LYS A 99 3.40 14.56 -21.19
N GLN A 100 3.30 13.72 -20.16
CA GLN A 100 2.18 13.67 -19.21
C GLN A 100 2.62 13.70 -17.74
N LEU A 101 3.91 13.53 -17.47
CA LEU A 101 4.53 13.53 -16.15
C LEU A 101 5.52 14.69 -16.05
N SER A 102 5.41 15.46 -14.97
CA SER A 102 6.46 16.40 -14.58
C SER A 102 7.56 15.67 -13.80
N ASP A 103 8.75 16.27 -13.74
CA ASP A 103 9.88 15.71 -13.00
C ASP A 103 9.61 15.58 -11.50
N THR A 104 8.69 16.38 -10.96
CA THR A 104 8.31 16.36 -9.55
C THR A 104 7.24 15.34 -9.22
N GLU A 105 6.63 14.71 -10.23
CA GLU A 105 5.57 13.73 -10.02
C GLU A 105 6.08 12.55 -9.17
N PRO A 106 5.48 12.26 -8.01
CA PRO A 106 5.87 11.12 -7.20
C PRO A 106 5.33 9.81 -7.77
N GLY A 107 6.04 8.74 -7.49
CA GLY A 107 5.59 7.40 -7.84
C GLY A 107 6.37 6.33 -7.11
N LEU A 108 5.95 5.09 -7.33
CA LEU A 108 6.68 3.92 -6.87
C LEU A 108 7.62 3.45 -7.98
N ALA A 109 8.87 3.18 -7.64
CA ALA A 109 9.87 2.61 -8.54
C ALA A 109 10.22 1.19 -8.10
N LEU A 110 10.26 0.28 -9.05
CA LEU A 110 10.59 -1.13 -8.85
C LEU A 110 11.67 -1.54 -9.84
N GLU A 111 12.67 -2.25 -9.33
CA GLU A 111 13.75 -2.85 -10.11
C GLU A 111 13.78 -4.35 -9.86
N ILE A 112 13.63 -5.14 -10.92
CA ILE A 112 13.76 -6.60 -10.87
C ILE A 112 14.59 -7.06 -12.07
N GLY A 113 15.80 -7.55 -11.80
CA GLY A 113 16.76 -7.86 -12.84
C GLY A 113 17.09 -6.62 -13.65
N ASN A 114 16.91 -6.67 -14.97
CA ASN A 114 17.18 -5.53 -15.86
C ASN A 114 15.94 -4.68 -16.15
N VAL A 115 14.79 -5.02 -15.57
CA VAL A 115 13.52 -4.30 -15.80
C VAL A 115 13.31 -3.28 -14.70
N ASN A 116 13.18 -2.02 -15.11
CA ASN A 116 12.95 -0.89 -14.23
C ASN A 116 11.59 -0.28 -14.55
N ARG A 117 10.68 -0.27 -13.58
CA ARG A 117 9.31 0.23 -13.75
C ARG A 117 9.01 1.36 -12.80
N PHE A 118 8.32 2.37 -13.32
CA PHE A 118 7.76 3.47 -12.54
C PHE A 118 6.23 3.45 -12.58
N TYR A 119 5.61 3.55 -11.42
CA TYR A 119 4.15 3.56 -11.24
C TYR A 119 3.75 4.93 -10.67
N PRO A 120 3.29 5.87 -11.51
CA PRO A 120 2.94 7.22 -11.06
C PRO A 120 1.80 7.23 -10.05
N PHE A 121 1.92 8.01 -8.98
CA PHE A 121 0.85 8.13 -7.99
C PHE A 121 -0.42 8.77 -8.55
N GLN A 122 -0.33 9.67 -9.52
CA GLN A 122 -1.51 10.15 -10.25
C GLN A 122 -2.31 9.06 -10.98
N ILE A 123 -1.75 7.86 -11.17
CA ILE A 123 -2.49 6.67 -11.65
C ILE A 123 -2.89 5.81 -10.45
N LEU A 124 -1.93 5.48 -9.57
CA LEU A 124 -2.18 4.58 -8.45
C LEU A 124 -3.26 5.09 -7.48
N VAL A 125 -3.42 6.40 -7.31
CA VAL A 125 -4.51 6.98 -6.48
C VAL A 125 -5.92 6.57 -6.94
N TRP A 126 -6.09 6.21 -8.22
CA TRP A 126 -7.37 5.81 -8.81
C TRP A 126 -7.58 4.29 -8.88
N HIS A 127 -6.56 3.51 -8.55
CA HIS A 127 -6.53 2.05 -8.78
C HIS A 127 -6.11 1.25 -7.54
N GLU A 128 -5.25 1.84 -6.70
CA GLU A 128 -4.65 1.29 -5.48
C GLU A 128 -3.83 0.00 -5.64
N ILE A 129 -4.11 -0.84 -6.64
CA ILE A 129 -3.50 -2.14 -6.88
C ILE A 129 -3.17 -2.29 -8.37
N VAL A 130 -1.96 -2.78 -8.66
CA VAL A 130 -1.55 -3.28 -9.97
C VAL A 130 -1.04 -4.72 -9.80
N ASN A 131 -1.71 -5.67 -10.44
CA ASN A 131 -1.24 -7.06 -10.55
C ASN A 131 -0.34 -7.16 -11.78
N ASP A 132 0.97 -7.06 -11.57
CA ASP A 132 1.96 -6.98 -12.63
C ASP A 132 2.76 -8.28 -12.80
N THR A 133 3.47 -8.41 -13.91
CA THR A 133 4.40 -9.50 -14.20
C THR A 133 5.68 -8.96 -14.83
N ILE A 134 6.82 -9.26 -14.18
CA ILE A 134 8.17 -8.90 -14.64
C ILE A 134 8.98 -10.18 -14.80
N GLY A 135 9.49 -10.46 -16.00
CA GLY A 135 10.31 -11.65 -16.26
C GLY A 135 9.62 -12.97 -15.88
N GLY A 136 8.29 -13.05 -16.05
CA GLY A 136 7.49 -14.22 -15.68
C GLY A 136 7.18 -14.36 -14.17
N LYS A 137 7.67 -13.43 -13.33
CA LYS A 137 7.34 -13.38 -11.90
C LYS A 137 6.24 -12.37 -11.66
N ARG A 138 5.19 -12.78 -10.94
CA ARG A 138 4.15 -11.86 -10.50
C ARG A 138 4.66 -10.90 -9.44
N VAL A 139 4.12 -9.69 -9.48
CA VAL A 139 4.42 -8.60 -8.57
C VAL A 139 3.10 -7.91 -8.23
N LEU A 140 2.88 -7.65 -6.95
CA LEU A 140 1.72 -6.89 -6.47
C LEU A 140 2.18 -5.51 -6.05
N VAL A 141 1.87 -4.50 -6.86
CA VAL A 141 2.13 -3.09 -6.51
C VAL A 141 0.89 -2.52 -5.84
N THR A 142 1.05 -1.93 -4.65
CA THR A 142 -0.05 -1.38 -3.88
C THR A 142 0.23 0.06 -3.48
N TYR A 143 -0.82 0.89 -3.43
CA TYR A 143 -0.77 2.26 -2.96
C TYR A 143 -2.04 2.60 -2.18
N CYS A 144 -1.89 3.01 -0.93
CA CYS A 144 -2.97 3.57 -0.14
C CYS A 144 -2.80 5.10 -0.08
N PRO A 145 -3.63 5.87 -0.80
CA PRO A 145 -3.49 7.32 -0.83
C PRO A 145 -3.74 7.96 0.54
N LEU A 146 -4.67 7.43 1.32
CA LEU A 146 -4.95 7.92 2.68
C LEU A 146 -3.72 7.89 3.58
N CYS A 147 -2.83 6.91 3.37
CA CYS A 147 -1.62 6.67 4.14
C CYS A 147 -0.32 7.07 3.44
N LEU A 148 -0.39 7.51 2.19
CA LEU A 148 0.74 7.65 1.27
C LEU A 148 1.60 6.37 1.15
N SER A 149 1.06 5.21 1.53
CA SER A 149 1.83 3.97 1.59
C SER A 149 1.84 3.23 0.26
N GLY A 150 3.00 3.20 -0.38
CA GLY A 150 3.30 2.41 -1.56
C GLY A 150 4.19 1.23 -1.20
N ILE A 151 3.69 0.00 -1.38
CA ILE A 151 4.39 -1.23 -1.01
C ILE A 151 4.25 -2.24 -2.15
N VAL A 152 5.37 -2.89 -2.49
CA VAL A 152 5.42 -3.96 -3.49
C VAL A 152 5.58 -5.30 -2.79
N PHE A 153 4.81 -6.29 -3.21
CA PHE A 153 4.86 -7.64 -2.68
C PHE A 153 5.12 -8.67 -3.78
N ASN A 154 5.72 -9.80 -3.38
CA ASN A 154 5.65 -11.06 -4.09
C ASN A 154 4.32 -11.73 -3.72
N PRO A 155 3.34 -11.82 -4.63
CA PRO A 155 1.99 -12.28 -4.30
C PRO A 155 1.89 -13.81 -4.32
N VAL A 156 2.85 -14.50 -3.70
CA VAL A 156 2.80 -15.94 -3.49
C VAL A 156 2.13 -16.22 -2.15
N VAL A 157 0.99 -16.89 -2.20
CA VAL A 157 0.22 -17.29 -1.02
C VAL A 157 0.14 -18.80 -0.98
N ALA A 158 0.66 -19.40 0.09
CA ALA A 158 0.72 -20.86 0.25
C ALA A 158 1.35 -21.58 -0.97
N GLY A 159 2.42 -21.01 -1.52
CA GLY A 159 3.16 -21.58 -2.65
C GLY A 159 2.57 -21.31 -4.03
N GLU A 160 1.45 -20.58 -4.12
CA GLU A 160 0.80 -20.26 -5.40
C GLU A 160 0.78 -18.76 -5.67
N GLN A 161 0.96 -18.37 -6.93
CA GLN A 161 0.83 -16.96 -7.32
C GLN A 161 -0.65 -16.56 -7.36
N VAL A 162 -1.01 -15.50 -6.65
CA VAL A 162 -2.39 -15.03 -6.51
C VAL A 162 -2.54 -13.60 -7.03
N GLU A 163 -3.74 -13.25 -7.49
CA GLU A 163 -4.11 -11.86 -7.82
C GLU A 163 -4.93 -11.25 -6.69
N PHE A 164 -4.76 -9.95 -6.51
CA PHE A 164 -5.43 -9.18 -5.47
C PHE A 164 -6.39 -8.15 -6.06
N GLY A 165 -7.44 -7.83 -5.32
CA GLY A 165 -8.36 -6.75 -5.65
C GLY A 165 -8.58 -5.82 -4.46
N THR A 166 -9.30 -4.72 -4.70
CA THR A 166 -9.66 -3.75 -3.67
C THR A 166 -10.93 -4.23 -2.96
N SER A 167 -10.88 -4.33 -1.63
CA SER A 167 -12.05 -4.82 -0.88
C SER A 167 -13.11 -3.73 -0.62
N GLY A 168 -12.73 -2.46 -0.80
CA GLY A 168 -13.50 -1.30 -0.36
C GLY A 168 -13.47 -1.09 1.16
N LYS A 169 -12.64 -1.85 1.90
CA LYS A 169 -12.49 -1.73 3.36
C LYS A 169 -11.17 -1.09 3.76
N LEU A 170 -11.16 -0.59 4.99
CA LEU A 170 -10.03 0.02 5.64
C LEU A 170 -9.85 -0.58 7.04
N TRP A 171 -8.60 -0.69 7.47
CA TRP A 171 -8.23 -1.01 8.85
C TRP A 171 -7.10 -0.07 9.26
N ASN A 172 -7.26 0.65 10.39
CA ASN A 172 -6.36 1.74 10.77
C ASN A 172 -6.10 2.74 9.63
N SER A 173 -7.19 3.12 8.95
CA SER A 173 -7.22 4.04 7.79
C SER A 173 -6.42 3.59 6.57
N ASN A 174 -5.90 2.35 6.59
CA ASN A 174 -5.10 1.78 5.53
C ASN A 174 -5.89 0.77 4.70
N LEU A 175 -5.51 0.68 3.43
CA LEU A 175 -6.08 -0.22 2.44
C LEU A 175 -6.16 -1.66 2.96
N VAL A 176 -7.37 -2.22 2.96
CA VAL A 176 -7.57 -3.66 3.07
C VAL A 176 -7.80 -4.22 1.67
N MET A 177 -6.89 -5.10 1.24
CA MET A 177 -6.94 -5.82 -0.02
C MET A 177 -7.73 -7.12 0.17
N TYR A 178 -8.08 -7.80 -0.92
CA TYR A 178 -8.50 -9.20 -0.86
C TYR A 178 -7.77 -10.03 -1.90
N ASP A 179 -7.52 -11.31 -1.60
CA ASP A 179 -7.01 -12.24 -2.60
C ASP A 179 -8.15 -12.93 -3.35
N ARG A 180 -8.07 -12.98 -4.67
CA ARG A 180 -9.16 -13.51 -5.52
C ARG A 180 -9.36 -15.02 -5.42
N LYS A 181 -8.41 -15.74 -4.80
CA LYS A 181 -8.46 -17.19 -4.70
C LYS A 181 -9.28 -17.67 -3.51
N THR A 182 -9.18 -16.98 -2.38
CA THR A 182 -9.82 -17.37 -1.12
C THR A 182 -10.74 -16.33 -0.53
N ASP A 183 -10.81 -15.14 -1.13
CA ASP A 183 -11.52 -13.98 -0.59
C ASP A 183 -11.08 -13.60 0.83
N SER A 184 -9.87 -13.98 1.25
CA SER A 184 -9.32 -13.51 2.53
C SER A 184 -8.97 -12.04 2.42
N LEU A 185 -9.11 -11.29 3.51
CA LEU A 185 -8.79 -9.88 3.59
C LEU A 185 -7.37 -9.68 4.11
N TRP A 186 -6.63 -8.77 3.48
CA TRP A 186 -5.22 -8.53 3.75
C TRP A 186 -4.97 -7.08 4.10
N SER A 187 -4.27 -6.84 5.20
CA SER A 187 -3.78 -5.51 5.56
C SER A 187 -2.58 -5.16 4.68
N GLN A 188 -2.67 -4.07 3.91
CA GLN A 188 -1.57 -3.63 3.06
C GLN A 188 -0.34 -3.26 3.90
N ILE A 189 -0.51 -2.51 4.98
CA ILE A 189 0.62 -2.08 5.82
C ILE A 189 1.33 -3.25 6.52
N LEU A 190 0.61 -4.31 6.89
CA LEU A 190 1.20 -5.51 7.48
C LEU A 190 1.78 -6.48 6.44
N GLY A 191 1.28 -6.41 5.19
CA GLY A 191 1.48 -7.47 4.21
C GLY A 191 0.92 -8.82 4.70
N GLU A 192 -0.14 -8.82 5.52
CA GLU A 192 -0.64 -10.02 6.21
C GLU A 192 -2.16 -10.17 6.01
N ALA A 193 -2.62 -11.41 5.84
CA ALA A 193 -4.03 -11.75 5.90
C ALA A 193 -4.56 -11.53 7.31
N ILE A 194 -5.57 -10.67 7.44
CA ILE A 194 -6.16 -10.30 8.72
C ILE A 194 -7.53 -10.92 8.97
N VAL A 195 -8.23 -11.38 7.93
CA VAL A 195 -9.52 -12.10 8.01
C VAL A 195 -9.60 -13.17 6.93
N GLY A 196 -10.23 -14.30 7.24
CA GLY A 196 -10.53 -15.37 6.28
C GLY A 196 -9.55 -16.53 6.35
N LYS A 197 -9.62 -17.43 5.35
CA LYS A 197 -8.90 -18.71 5.34
C LYS A 197 -7.39 -18.55 5.49
N MET A 198 -6.83 -17.48 4.92
CA MET A 198 -5.38 -17.22 4.92
C MET A 198 -4.88 -16.46 6.15
N THR A 199 -5.74 -16.12 7.12
CA THR A 199 -5.38 -15.29 8.30
C THR A 199 -4.04 -15.68 8.91
N GLY A 200 -3.17 -14.68 9.08
CA GLY A 200 -1.81 -14.82 9.60
C GLY A 200 -0.73 -15.05 8.54
N THR A 201 -1.10 -15.47 7.33
CA THR A 201 -0.16 -15.61 6.21
C THR A 201 0.38 -14.25 5.80
N ARG A 202 1.68 -14.18 5.49
CA ARG A 202 2.37 -12.96 5.08
C ARG A 202 2.84 -13.01 3.63
N LEU A 203 2.84 -11.85 3.00
CA LEU A 203 3.47 -11.61 1.71
C LEU A 203 4.91 -11.16 1.93
N GLU A 204 5.81 -11.64 1.07
CA GLU A 204 7.18 -11.13 1.01
C GLU A 204 7.15 -9.73 0.38
N VAL A 205 7.78 -8.76 1.03
CA VAL A 205 7.94 -7.39 0.52
C VAL A 205 9.12 -7.36 -0.45
N LEU A 206 8.90 -6.84 -1.66
CA LEU A 206 9.93 -6.69 -2.71
C LEU A 206 10.50 -5.28 -2.72
N PRO A 207 11.84 -5.09 -2.75
CA PRO A 207 12.49 -3.78 -2.74
C PRO A 207 11.93 -2.77 -3.77
N SER A 208 11.59 -1.56 -3.31
CA SER A 208 10.98 -0.49 -4.12
C SER A 208 11.19 0.90 -3.51
N ASP A 209 11.32 1.95 -4.33
CA ASP A 209 11.44 3.34 -3.86
C ASP A 209 10.14 4.10 -4.04
N GLN A 210 9.83 5.01 -3.13
CA GLN A 210 9.00 6.15 -3.48
C GLN A 210 9.90 7.32 -3.85
N ILE A 211 9.80 7.75 -5.10
CA ILE A 211 10.76 8.66 -5.73
C ILE A 211 10.04 9.55 -6.73
N ARG A 212 10.62 10.71 -7.02
CA ARG A 212 10.15 11.60 -8.08
C ARG A 212 10.53 11.05 -9.45
N PHE A 213 9.63 11.19 -10.42
CA PHE A 213 9.83 10.71 -11.79
C PHE A 213 11.12 11.24 -12.42
N GLY A 214 11.44 12.52 -12.19
CA GLY A 214 12.64 13.16 -12.71
C GLY A 214 13.94 12.56 -12.18
N ASP A 215 13.95 12.12 -10.92
CA ASP A 215 15.12 11.50 -10.31
C ASP A 215 15.24 10.02 -10.70
N TRP A 216 14.11 9.32 -10.74
CA TRP A 216 14.06 7.94 -11.23
C TRP A 216 14.54 7.81 -12.69
N ARG A 217 14.07 8.67 -13.61
CA ARG A 217 14.44 8.57 -15.03
C ARG A 217 15.92 8.89 -15.31
N LYS A 218 16.59 9.63 -14.42
CA LYS A 218 18.05 9.84 -14.50
C LYS A 218 18.81 8.55 -14.19
N LEU A 219 18.33 7.79 -13.20
CA LEU A 219 18.92 6.50 -12.83
C LEU A 219 18.61 5.40 -13.84
N HIS A 220 17.42 5.44 -14.44
CA HIS A 220 16.91 4.36 -15.30
C HIS A 220 16.50 4.90 -16.68
N PRO A 221 17.44 5.33 -17.54
CA PRO A 221 17.13 5.97 -18.82
C PRO A 221 16.36 5.06 -19.80
N ASN A 222 16.44 3.74 -19.61
CA ASN A 222 15.72 2.74 -20.40
C ASN A 222 14.50 2.18 -19.64
N GLY A 223 14.10 2.80 -18.53
CA GLY A 223 12.96 2.37 -17.74
C GLY A 223 11.63 2.55 -18.46
N GLU A 224 10.63 1.82 -17.99
CA GLU A 224 9.26 1.87 -18.51
C GLU A 224 8.31 2.44 -17.46
N VAL A 225 7.29 3.16 -17.91
CA VAL A 225 6.33 3.85 -17.03
C VAL A 225 4.94 3.29 -17.25
N LEU A 226 4.21 3.04 -16.15
CA LEU A 226 2.81 2.60 -16.23
C LEU A 226 1.99 3.60 -17.05
N SER A 227 1.32 3.09 -18.08
CA SER A 227 0.48 3.87 -18.98
C SER A 227 -0.87 4.20 -18.35
N ARG A 228 -1.49 5.29 -18.83
CA ARG A 228 -2.89 5.63 -18.55
C ARG A 228 -3.89 4.72 -19.28
N ASP A 229 -3.43 3.84 -20.16
CA ASP A 229 -4.24 2.77 -20.77
C ASP A 229 -4.41 1.59 -19.80
N THR A 230 -5.25 1.82 -18.79
CA THR A 230 -5.48 0.88 -17.67
C THR A 230 -6.71 0.00 -17.86
N GLY A 231 -7.52 0.25 -18.90
CA GLY A 231 -8.84 -0.33 -19.07
C GLY A 231 -9.97 0.37 -18.30
N ALA A 232 -9.69 1.46 -17.57
CA ALA A 232 -10.69 2.30 -16.92
C ALA A 232 -10.60 3.76 -17.38
N THR A 233 -11.72 4.48 -17.37
CA THR A 233 -11.74 5.93 -17.61
C THR A 233 -11.69 6.67 -16.27
N ARG A 234 -10.57 7.35 -16.02
CA ARG A 234 -10.32 8.13 -14.79
C ARG A 234 -9.69 9.48 -15.14
N PHE A 235 -9.77 10.42 -14.20
CA PHE A 235 -9.17 11.75 -14.33
C PHE A 235 -7.71 11.72 -13.85
N TYR A 236 -6.86 10.94 -14.53
CA TYR A 236 -5.44 10.86 -14.19
C TYR A 236 -4.78 12.25 -14.22
N GLY A 237 -4.02 12.55 -13.17
CA GLY A 237 -3.42 13.86 -12.93
C GLY A 237 -4.28 14.81 -12.10
N GLN A 238 -5.51 14.42 -11.78
CA GLN A 238 -6.31 15.06 -10.74
C GLN A 238 -6.37 14.14 -9.53
N ASP A 239 -6.03 14.68 -8.36
CA ASP A 239 -6.08 13.93 -7.12
C ASP A 239 -7.50 14.02 -6.52
N PRO A 240 -8.21 12.88 -6.32
CA PRO A 240 -9.54 12.88 -5.74
C PRO A 240 -9.60 13.31 -4.27
N TYR A 241 -8.46 13.38 -3.57
CA TYR A 241 -8.36 13.75 -2.16
C TYR A 241 -8.03 15.23 -1.91
N GLY A 242 -7.80 16.03 -2.96
CA GLY A 242 -7.66 17.48 -2.85
C GLY A 242 -6.55 17.92 -1.88
N ASP A 243 -6.91 18.72 -0.86
CA ASP A 243 -5.97 19.27 0.13
C ASP A 243 -5.64 18.31 1.29
N TYR A 244 -6.20 17.09 1.28
CA TYR A 244 -6.08 16.11 2.36
C TYR A 244 -4.63 15.93 2.83
N TYR A 245 -3.65 15.81 1.94
CA TYR A 245 -2.26 15.55 2.34
C TYR A 245 -1.61 16.70 3.11
N THR A 246 -2.19 17.90 3.04
CA THR A 246 -1.64 19.13 3.63
C THR A 246 -2.39 19.61 4.87
N THR A 247 -3.60 19.10 5.09
CA THR A 247 -4.42 19.42 6.28
C THR A 247 -4.13 18.48 7.44
N SER A 248 -4.44 18.86 8.67
CA SER A 248 -4.33 17.97 9.83
C SER A 248 -5.49 16.97 9.90
N GLY A 249 -5.35 15.89 10.68
CA GLY A 249 -6.41 14.89 10.86
C GLY A 249 -6.42 13.81 9.77
N THR A 250 -7.21 12.77 10.02
CA THR A 250 -7.40 11.62 9.13
C THR A 250 -8.88 11.51 8.75
N PHE A 251 -9.20 11.05 7.55
CA PHE A 251 -10.59 10.84 7.13
C PHE A 251 -11.27 9.65 7.83
N PHE A 252 -10.47 8.67 8.24
CA PHE A 252 -10.93 7.48 8.95
C PHE A 252 -10.19 7.38 10.29
N PRO A 253 -10.81 6.75 11.31
CA PRO A 253 -10.20 6.61 12.61
C PRO A 253 -9.00 5.66 12.60
N VAL A 254 -8.06 5.91 13.52
CA VAL A 254 -6.93 5.03 13.83
C VAL A 254 -7.02 4.62 15.30
N ASP A 255 -6.74 3.37 15.60
CA ASP A 255 -6.92 2.80 16.94
C ASP A 255 -6.00 3.44 17.98
N LYS A 256 -4.80 3.83 17.55
CA LYS A 256 -3.78 4.45 18.40
C LYS A 256 -3.13 5.62 17.70
N LYS A 257 -3.07 6.75 18.41
CA LYS A 257 -2.36 7.95 17.99
C LYS A 257 -0.97 7.98 18.65
N ASP A 258 0.00 8.47 17.91
CA ASP A 258 1.36 8.67 18.40
C ASP A 258 1.80 10.11 18.12
N SER A 259 2.00 10.88 19.18
CA SER A 259 2.35 12.30 19.11
C SER A 259 3.84 12.57 18.90
N ARG A 260 4.68 11.53 18.76
CA ARG A 260 6.14 11.71 18.58
C ARG A 260 6.50 12.37 17.24
N LEU A 261 5.62 12.28 16.23
CA LEU A 261 5.68 12.94 14.92
C LEU A 261 4.28 13.43 14.50
N SER A 262 4.20 14.28 13.48
CA SER A 262 2.92 14.67 12.85
C SER A 262 2.17 13.45 12.31
N GLU A 263 0.84 13.48 12.32
CA GLU A 263 0.00 12.35 11.86
C GLU A 263 0.37 11.95 10.42
N LYS A 264 0.56 12.90 9.51
CA LYS A 264 0.87 12.62 8.09
C LYS A 264 2.37 12.56 7.77
N GLU A 265 3.23 12.44 8.79
CA GLU A 265 4.67 12.41 8.59
C GLU A 265 5.11 11.16 7.81
N PHE A 266 6.01 11.35 6.84
CA PHE A 266 6.64 10.24 6.14
C PHE A 266 7.74 9.60 7.01
N ILE A 267 7.71 8.27 7.16
CA ILE A 267 8.73 7.50 7.87
C ILE A 267 9.10 6.25 7.07
N LEU A 268 10.18 5.62 7.51
CA LEU A 268 10.62 4.32 7.02
C LEU A 268 10.49 3.27 8.12
N GLY A 269 9.41 2.48 8.10
CA GLY A 269 9.12 1.44 9.08
C GLY A 269 9.70 0.08 8.70
N ILE A 270 10.31 -0.63 9.64
CA ILE A 270 10.79 -2.01 9.50
C ILE A 270 10.31 -2.90 10.64
N VAL A 271 10.06 -4.19 10.35
CA VAL A 271 9.83 -5.21 11.37
C VAL A 271 10.99 -6.23 11.34
N VAL A 272 11.69 -6.39 12.46
CA VAL A 272 12.73 -7.39 12.63
C VAL A 272 12.39 -8.26 13.83
N ASN A 273 12.37 -9.59 13.65
CA ASN A 273 12.08 -10.54 14.72
C ASN A 273 10.79 -10.20 15.52
N GLY A 274 9.76 -9.72 14.81
CA GLY A 274 8.47 -9.34 15.40
C GLY A 274 8.46 -8.00 16.16
N LYS A 275 9.56 -7.26 16.18
CA LYS A 275 9.64 -5.90 16.74
C LYS A 275 9.70 -4.86 15.63
N ALA A 276 9.01 -3.75 15.83
CA ALA A 276 8.91 -2.67 14.86
C ALA A 276 9.84 -1.51 15.23
N LYS A 277 10.45 -0.88 14.23
CA LYS A 277 11.19 0.38 14.35
C LYS A 277 10.91 1.27 13.15
N ALA A 278 10.85 2.57 13.37
CA ALA A 278 10.67 3.59 12.35
C ALA A 278 11.88 4.52 12.29
N TYR A 279 12.26 4.94 11.08
CA TYR A 279 13.30 5.93 10.83
C TYR A 279 12.66 7.16 10.19
N TRP A 280 12.90 8.34 10.78
CA TRP A 280 12.39 9.60 10.26
C TRP A 280 13.39 10.18 9.23
N PRO A 281 13.02 10.31 7.94
CA PRO A 281 13.93 10.71 6.88
C PRO A 281 14.66 12.04 7.14
N PRO A 282 14.05 13.11 7.67
CA PRO A 282 14.76 14.34 8.00
C PRO A 282 15.98 14.14 8.93
N ALA A 283 15.87 13.24 9.90
CA ALA A 283 16.98 12.91 10.80
C ALA A 283 18.14 12.26 10.04
N ILE A 284 17.82 11.32 9.16
CA ILE A 284 18.81 10.60 8.34
C ILE A 284 19.42 11.54 7.28
N LYS A 285 18.62 12.39 6.64
CA LYS A 285 19.11 13.41 5.68
C LYS A 285 20.12 14.35 6.35
N LYS A 286 19.87 14.76 7.60
CA LYS A 286 20.79 15.57 8.39
C LYS A 286 22.09 14.83 8.73
N ALA A 287 22.00 13.55 9.08
CA ALA A 287 23.17 12.72 9.42
C ALA A 287 23.95 12.22 8.19
N GLY A 288 23.32 12.16 7.01
CA GLY A 288 23.83 11.54 5.79
C GLY A 288 23.77 10.01 5.81
N ARG A 289 24.28 9.38 6.87
CA ARG A 289 24.22 7.92 7.08
C ARG A 289 24.16 7.60 8.56
N VAL A 290 23.34 6.63 8.93
CA VAL A 290 23.22 6.09 10.28
C VAL A 290 23.34 4.57 10.22
N GLU A 291 24.23 3.99 11.02
CA GLU A 291 24.24 2.56 11.32
C GLU A 291 23.59 2.35 12.69
N ASP A 292 22.59 1.47 12.75
CA ASP A 292 21.77 1.18 13.91
C ASP A 292 21.73 -0.33 14.13
N ILE A 293 21.76 -0.78 15.38
CA ILE A 293 21.63 -2.20 15.71
C ILE A 293 20.23 -2.43 16.26
N PHE A 294 19.42 -3.17 15.51
CA PHE A 294 18.04 -3.45 15.89
C PHE A 294 17.77 -4.95 15.84
N GLN A 295 17.38 -5.52 16.99
CA GLN A 295 17.08 -6.95 17.14
C GLN A 295 18.18 -7.87 16.61
N GLY A 296 19.45 -7.51 16.82
CA GLY A 296 20.62 -8.27 16.39
C GLY A 296 21.00 -8.11 14.92
N LYS A 297 20.27 -7.30 14.15
CA LYS A 297 20.64 -6.93 12.77
C LYS A 297 21.25 -5.54 12.75
N THR A 298 22.24 -5.34 11.88
CA THR A 298 22.78 -4.01 11.58
C THR A 298 21.96 -3.39 10.46
N ILE A 299 21.23 -2.34 10.77
CA ILE A 299 20.43 -1.55 9.85
C ILE A 299 21.22 -0.31 9.46
N VAL A 300 21.34 -0.06 8.17
CA VAL A 300 21.99 1.12 7.61
C VAL A 300 20.91 1.98 6.98
N ALA A 301 20.69 3.17 7.53
CA ALA A 301 19.86 4.19 6.91
C ALA A 301 20.77 5.19 6.20
N GLN A 302 20.60 5.35 4.89
CA GLN A 302 21.47 6.20 4.07
C GLN A 302 20.66 7.18 3.23
N TYR A 303 21.08 8.44 3.28
CA TYR A 303 20.56 9.48 2.40
C TYR A 303 21.29 9.45 1.05
N GLU A 304 20.55 9.13 -0.01
CA GLU A 304 21.00 9.12 -1.39
C GLU A 304 20.70 10.49 -2.04
N LYS A 305 21.71 11.36 -2.05
CA LYS A 305 21.57 12.76 -2.52
C LYS A 305 21.10 12.88 -3.96
N ASP A 306 21.52 11.95 -4.82
CA ASP A 306 21.23 12.00 -6.26
C ASP A 306 19.74 11.82 -6.57
N ILE A 307 18.98 11.26 -5.63
CA ILE A 307 17.55 11.00 -5.75
C ILE A 307 16.71 11.59 -4.61
N ASP A 308 17.32 12.41 -3.76
CA ASP A 308 16.71 13.02 -2.58
C ASP A 308 15.92 12.02 -1.67
N ALA A 309 16.40 10.78 -1.57
CA ALA A 309 15.69 9.69 -0.87
C ALA A 309 16.52 9.07 0.24
N VAL A 310 15.86 8.55 1.28
CA VAL A 310 16.51 7.74 2.32
C VAL A 310 16.19 6.28 2.05
N ARG A 311 17.23 5.44 1.96
CA ARG A 311 17.12 3.99 1.80
C ARG A 311 17.60 3.27 3.06
N LEU A 312 16.96 2.16 3.37
CA LEU A 312 17.35 1.27 4.47
C LEU A 312 18.00 0.01 3.91
N PHE A 313 19.02 -0.50 4.60
CA PHE A 313 19.71 -1.74 4.26
C PHE A 313 19.96 -2.58 5.50
N GLU A 314 19.87 -3.90 5.40
CA GLU A 314 20.48 -4.84 6.34
C GLU A 314 21.93 -5.06 5.91
N LYS A 315 22.88 -4.73 6.78
CA LYS A 315 24.30 -5.06 6.58
C LYS A 315 24.55 -6.48 7.08
N LYS A 316 24.87 -7.38 6.14
CA LYS A 316 25.21 -8.78 6.41
C LYS A 316 26.62 -8.90 6.98
N SER A 317 26.93 -10.08 7.52
CA SER A 317 28.22 -10.36 8.17
C SER A 317 29.42 -10.30 7.22
N ASP A 318 29.19 -10.51 5.92
CA ASP A 318 30.18 -10.38 4.84
C ASP A 318 30.31 -8.93 4.32
N GLY A 319 29.51 -8.01 4.85
CA GLY A 319 29.48 -6.60 4.45
C GLY A 319 28.48 -6.26 3.35
N GLU A 320 27.75 -7.25 2.80
CA GLU A 320 26.69 -7.00 1.81
C GLU A 320 25.57 -6.13 2.41
N LEU A 321 25.07 -5.17 1.63
CA LEU A 321 23.94 -4.32 2.00
C LEU A 321 22.68 -4.80 1.28
N LEU A 322 21.81 -5.53 1.97
CA LEU A 322 20.52 -5.95 1.43
C LEU A 322 19.47 -4.88 1.67
N ARG A 323 18.82 -4.43 0.60
CA ARG A 323 17.82 -3.36 0.67
C ARG A 323 16.57 -3.79 1.47
N ILE A 324 16.09 -2.90 2.34
CA ILE A 324 14.87 -3.05 3.14
C ILE A 324 13.87 -1.96 2.73
N ASN A 325 12.60 -2.34 2.58
CA ASN A 325 11.54 -1.41 2.25
C ASN A 325 10.82 -0.82 3.46
N PRO A 326 10.43 0.45 3.37
CA PRO A 326 9.72 1.15 4.43
C PRO A 326 8.19 0.99 4.45
N ALA A 327 7.61 1.34 5.60
CA ALA A 327 6.19 1.63 5.85
C ALA A 327 5.97 3.00 6.55
N PHE A 328 4.73 3.51 6.67
CA PHE A 328 4.35 4.95 6.89
C PHE A 328 3.70 5.30 8.25
N TRP A 329 3.96 6.50 8.82
CA TRP A 329 3.86 6.75 10.28
C TRP A 329 2.53 6.49 10.96
N PHE A 330 1.43 7.16 10.63
CA PHE A 330 0.23 7.01 11.46
C PHE A 330 -0.37 5.60 11.37
N SER A 331 -0.44 5.02 10.17
CA SER A 331 -0.93 3.66 10.00
C SER A 331 0.06 2.66 10.60
N TRP A 332 1.36 2.92 10.47
CA TRP A 332 2.42 2.14 11.10
C TRP A 332 2.34 2.19 12.62
N ALA A 333 2.23 3.36 13.24
CA ALA A 333 2.17 3.53 14.68
C ALA A 333 0.87 2.95 15.27
N ALA A 334 -0.25 3.09 14.55
CA ALA A 334 -1.49 2.42 14.93
C ALA A 334 -1.35 0.89 14.89
N THR A 335 -0.70 0.36 13.85
CA THR A 335 -0.46 -1.08 13.64
C THR A 335 0.66 -1.64 14.54
N HIS A 336 1.65 -0.81 14.89
CA HIS A 336 2.86 -1.13 15.65
C HIS A 336 3.05 -0.13 16.79
N PRO A 337 2.17 -0.13 17.80
CA PRO A 337 2.16 0.91 18.85
C PRO A 337 3.39 0.91 19.76
N ASN A 338 4.15 -0.18 19.75
CA ASN A 338 5.41 -0.31 20.47
C ASN A 338 6.63 0.00 19.58
N THR A 339 6.43 0.63 18.41
CA THR A 339 7.53 0.94 17.49
C THR A 339 8.57 1.83 18.15
N GLU A 340 9.83 1.42 18.08
CA GLU A 340 10.96 2.32 18.32
C GLU A 340 10.97 3.40 17.22
N LEU A 341 11.49 4.59 17.53
CA LEU A 341 11.56 5.69 16.57
C LEU A 341 12.94 6.33 16.64
N LEU A 342 13.61 6.39 15.48
CA LEU A 342 14.81 7.18 15.27
C LEU A 342 14.40 8.49 14.58
N LYS A 343 14.59 9.62 15.26
CA LYS A 343 14.22 10.96 14.81
C LYS A 343 15.23 12.03 15.19
#